data_AF-A0A533Z5S0-F1
#
_entry.id   AF-A0A533Z5S0-F1
#
_cell.length_a   1.000
_cell.length_b   1.000
_cell.length_c   1.000
_cell.angle_alpha   90.00
_cell.angle_beta   90.00
_cell.angle_gamma   90.00
#
_symmetry.space_group_name_H-M   'P 1'
#
loop_
_entity.id
_entity.type
_entity.pdbx_description
1 polymer ?
#
loop_
_entity_poly.entity_id
_entity_poly.type
_entity_poly.pdbx_seq_one_letter_code
_entity_poly.pdbx_strand_id
1 'polypeptide(L)'
;MSALFPRFVEGYMPMQMLGEVGLQILLFIWIFYILNKKMGIKVNKPAQATSLFIYSFLYFRYRIYPPLPFSVIAIYETNVLIGLFMWVSSTETSWQDFRKPLIEVADGKTPTTRIIRAVSVVLLPFLVGFLGWNNMKPSIDEPIELRTVHPAPPASTKVHGKTFVLQTARNPYRVDNQGNYAEGSSPIMKKYLDENPWEEKAPPYMQYVREGGQIFFQNCHFCHGDNLNGRGMFAFAFNPIPANFTDAGTIAQL
;
A
#
# COMPACT_ATOMS: atom_id res chain seq x y z
N MET A 1 15.44 23.76 13.24
CA MET A 1 16.49 23.48 12.21
C MET A 1 16.59 24.61 11.18
N SER A 2 16.46 25.88 11.58
CA SER A 2 16.37 27.04 10.68
C SER A 2 17.68 27.84 10.51
N ALA A 3 18.78 27.39 11.10
CA ALA A 3 19.99 28.22 11.23
C ALA A 3 21.19 27.79 10.35
N LEU A 4 21.14 26.64 9.66
CA LEU A 4 22.32 26.10 8.98
C LEU A 4 22.41 26.42 7.48
N PHE A 5 21.30 26.74 6.81
CA PHE A 5 21.30 27.03 5.38
C PHE A 5 20.32 28.17 5.05
N PRO A 6 20.73 29.18 4.25
CA PRO A 6 19.83 30.23 3.79
C PRO A 6 18.69 29.62 2.96
N ARG A 7 17.48 30.15 3.15
CA ARG A 7 16.31 29.73 2.39
C ARG A 7 16.50 30.06 0.90
N PHE A 8 16.01 29.20 0.03
CA PHE A 8 15.92 29.50 -1.39
C PHE A 8 14.99 30.70 -1.62
N VAL A 9 15.30 31.49 -2.63
CA VAL A 9 14.47 32.63 -3.03
C VAL A 9 13.25 32.07 -3.77
N GLU A 10 12.07 32.42 -3.29
CA GLU A 10 10.81 32.00 -3.88
C GLU A 10 10.74 32.43 -5.35
N GLY A 11 10.31 31.52 -6.24
CA GLY A 11 10.29 31.74 -7.69
C GLY A 11 11.59 31.40 -8.45
N TYR A 12 12.75 31.34 -7.77
CA TYR A 12 14.04 30.99 -8.39
C TYR A 12 14.62 29.65 -7.91
N MET A 13 13.90 28.96 -7.03
CA MET A 13 14.34 27.72 -6.38
C MET A 13 14.90 26.66 -7.35
N PRO A 14 14.30 26.37 -8.53
CA PRO A 14 14.86 25.38 -9.45
C PRO A 14 16.25 25.77 -9.98
N MET A 15 16.44 27.04 -10.35
CA MET A 15 17.72 27.53 -10.88
C MET A 15 18.79 27.62 -9.81
N GLN A 16 18.40 28.02 -8.59
CA GLN A 16 19.31 28.05 -7.44
C GLN A 16 19.77 26.64 -7.06
N MET A 17 18.87 25.68 -7.07
CA MET A 17 19.19 24.28 -6.79
C MET A 17 20.12 23.69 -7.84
N LEU A 18 19.84 23.91 -9.13
CA LEU A 18 20.73 23.46 -10.22
C LEU A 18 22.11 24.11 -10.13
N GLY A 19 22.17 25.40 -9.80
CA GLY A 19 23.42 26.12 -9.59
C GLY A 19 24.23 25.59 -8.40
N GLU A 20 23.58 25.39 -7.24
CA GLU A 20 24.23 24.84 -6.05
C GLU A 20 24.76 23.42 -6.30
N VAL A 21 23.92 22.52 -6.81
CA VAL A 21 24.31 21.12 -7.08
C VAL A 21 25.41 21.05 -8.13
N GLY A 22 25.29 21.83 -9.21
CA GLY A 22 26.31 21.89 -10.25
C GLY A 22 27.67 22.36 -9.71
N LEU A 23 27.68 23.43 -8.91
CA LEU A 23 28.89 23.94 -8.27
C LEU A 23 29.48 22.91 -7.30
N GLN A 24 28.64 22.21 -6.55
CA GLN A 24 29.07 21.18 -5.59
C GLN A 24 29.68 19.96 -6.30
N ILE A 25 29.13 19.53 -7.43
CA ILE A 25 29.71 18.47 -8.26
C ILE A 25 31.09 18.90 -8.78
N LEU A 26 31.23 20.13 -9.26
CA LEU A 26 32.52 20.67 -9.70
C LEU A 26 33.53 20.74 -8.56
N LEU A 27 33.11 21.18 -7.37
CA LEU A 27 33.94 21.15 -6.16
C LEU A 27 34.37 19.72 -5.83
N PHE A 28 33.48 18.74 -5.94
CA PHE A 28 33.78 17.33 -5.69
C PHE A 28 34.86 16.79 -6.65
N ILE A 29 34.73 17.10 -7.95
CA ILE A 29 35.72 16.75 -8.98
C ILE A 29 37.06 17.42 -8.66
N TRP A 30 37.03 18.69 -8.27
CA TRP A 30 38.23 19.46 -7.93
C TRP A 30 38.93 18.93 -6.68
N ILE A 31 38.18 18.56 -5.63
CA ILE A 31 38.71 17.91 -4.43
C ILE A 31 39.41 16.60 -4.79
N PHE A 32 38.77 15.74 -5.57
CA PHE A 32 39.40 14.48 -6.01
C PHE A 32 40.64 14.71 -6.89
N TYR A 33 40.63 15.73 -7.73
CA TYR A 33 41.80 16.13 -8.50
C TYR A 33 42.96 16.55 -7.60
N ILE A 34 42.70 17.36 -6.56
CA ILE A 34 43.72 17.80 -5.60
C ILE A 34 44.24 16.65 -4.76
N LEU A 35 43.36 15.79 -4.25
CA LEU A 35 43.75 14.63 -3.45
C LEU A 35 44.72 13.73 -4.23
N ASN A 36 44.46 13.54 -5.52
CA ASN A 36 45.33 12.78 -6.41
C ASN A 36 46.66 13.52 -6.66
N LYS A 37 46.61 14.78 -7.09
CA LYS A 37 47.80 15.50 -7.59
C LYS A 37 48.70 16.09 -6.49
N LYS A 38 48.14 16.57 -5.38
CA LYS A 38 48.89 17.21 -4.28
C LYS A 38 49.15 16.28 -3.10
N MET A 39 48.23 15.37 -2.79
CA MET A 39 48.33 14.51 -1.60
C MET A 39 48.73 13.06 -1.94
N GLY A 40 48.80 12.69 -3.22
CA GLY A 40 49.17 11.34 -3.66
C GLY A 40 48.15 10.25 -3.29
N ILE A 41 46.98 10.63 -2.76
CA ILE A 41 45.91 9.70 -2.39
C ILE A 41 45.02 9.49 -3.62
N LYS A 42 45.22 8.37 -4.31
CA LYS A 42 44.30 7.94 -5.38
C LYS A 42 43.02 7.38 -4.75
N VAL A 43 41.93 8.13 -4.86
CA VAL A 43 40.59 7.65 -4.49
C VAL A 43 40.04 6.81 -5.66
N ASN A 44 39.69 5.56 -5.38
CA ASN A 44 39.15 4.65 -6.39
C ASN A 44 37.80 5.18 -6.95
N LYS A 45 37.53 4.93 -8.24
CA LYS A 45 36.27 5.31 -8.90
C LYS A 45 35.00 4.88 -8.15
N PRO A 46 34.88 3.66 -7.56
CA PRO A 46 33.70 3.29 -6.79
C PRO A 46 33.51 4.19 -5.57
N ALA A 47 34.58 4.52 -4.84
CA ALA A 47 34.49 5.41 -3.68
C ALA A 47 34.06 6.82 -4.08
N GLN A 48 34.51 7.33 -5.23
CA GLN A 48 34.06 8.62 -5.77
C GLN A 48 32.57 8.61 -6.10
N ALA A 49 32.11 7.56 -6.82
CA ALA A 49 30.70 7.41 -7.20
C ALA A 49 29.78 7.24 -5.98
N THR A 50 30.15 6.37 -5.03
CA THR A 50 29.40 6.18 -3.78
C THR A 50 29.33 7.47 -2.94
N SER A 51 30.43 8.22 -2.87
CA SER A 51 30.45 9.49 -2.14
C SER A 51 29.52 10.53 -2.77
N LEU A 52 29.52 10.64 -4.10
CA LEU A 52 28.61 11.54 -4.84
C LEU A 52 27.14 11.14 -4.66
N PHE A 53 26.83 9.84 -4.68
CA PHE A 53 25.48 9.32 -4.45
C PHE A 53 24.99 9.64 -3.02
N ILE A 54 25.79 9.33 -2.00
CA ILE A 54 25.47 9.64 -0.60
C ILE A 54 25.28 11.15 -0.43
N TYR A 55 26.15 11.95 -1.04
CA TYR A 55 26.06 13.39 -1.01
C TYR A 55 24.75 13.90 -1.59
N SER A 56 24.36 13.42 -2.78
CA SER A 56 23.10 13.76 -3.44
C SER A 56 21.90 13.44 -2.53
N PHE A 57 21.88 12.24 -1.95
CA PHE A 57 20.81 11.83 -1.05
C PHE A 57 20.70 12.76 0.16
N LEU A 58 21.83 13.08 0.80
CA LEU A 58 21.87 14.01 1.94
C LEU A 58 21.44 15.43 1.52
N TYR A 59 21.84 15.88 0.33
CA TYR A 59 21.44 17.17 -0.23
C TYR A 59 19.91 17.22 -0.37
N PHE A 60 19.29 16.29 -1.10
CA PHE A 60 17.83 16.30 -1.28
C PHE A 60 17.07 16.11 0.03
N ARG A 61 17.62 15.32 0.97
CA ARG A 61 16.95 15.02 2.25
C ARG A 61 16.95 16.19 3.24
N TYR A 62 18.01 17.02 3.24
CA TYR A 62 18.24 18.01 4.29
C TYR A 62 18.36 19.46 3.80
N ARG A 63 18.75 19.70 2.54
CA ARG A 63 18.95 21.06 2.01
C ARG A 63 17.64 21.70 1.51
N ILE A 64 16.73 20.89 0.98
CA ILE A 64 15.49 21.36 0.34
C ILE A 64 14.38 21.48 1.39
N TYR A 65 13.72 22.64 1.43
CA TYR A 65 12.57 22.91 2.28
C TYR A 65 11.41 23.49 1.45
N PRO A 66 10.16 23.00 1.61
CA PRO A 66 9.73 21.93 2.52
C PRO A 66 10.37 20.56 2.18
N PRO A 67 10.48 19.63 3.16
CA PRO A 67 11.14 18.35 2.93
C PRO A 67 10.40 17.57 1.84
N LEU A 68 11.16 17.08 0.85
CA LEU A 68 10.61 16.34 -0.27
C LEU A 68 10.03 14.99 0.21
N PRO A 69 8.89 14.54 -0.34
CA PRO A 69 8.38 13.21 -0.07
C PRO A 69 9.36 12.15 -0.59
N PHE A 70 9.38 10.99 0.06
CA PHE A 70 10.31 9.90 -0.25
C PHE A 70 10.26 9.48 -1.73
N SER A 71 9.07 9.43 -2.34
CA SER A 71 8.90 9.06 -3.74
C SER A 71 9.66 9.98 -4.69
N VAL A 72 9.66 11.28 -4.43
CA VAL A 72 10.35 12.27 -5.26
C VAL A 72 11.87 12.16 -5.09
N ILE A 73 12.35 12.00 -3.85
CA ILE A 73 13.77 11.74 -3.58
C ILE A 73 14.23 10.47 -4.32
N ALA A 74 13.45 9.39 -4.25
CA ALA A 74 13.79 8.14 -4.92
C ALA A 74 13.89 8.27 -6.45
N ILE A 75 13.01 9.05 -7.08
CA ILE A 75 13.07 9.33 -8.52
C ILE A 75 14.34 10.09 -8.88
N TYR A 76 14.67 11.16 -8.15
CA TYR A 76 15.89 11.93 -8.42
C TYR A 76 17.16 11.11 -8.17
N GLU A 77 17.21 10.36 -7.07
CA GLU A 77 18.33 9.46 -6.77
C GLU A 77 18.51 8.37 -7.82
N THR A 78 17.42 7.87 -8.41
CA THR A 78 17.50 6.93 -9.54
C THR A 78 18.17 7.57 -10.75
N ASN A 79 17.81 8.82 -11.09
CA ASN A 79 18.45 9.55 -12.18
C ASN A 79 19.93 9.85 -11.89
N VAL A 80 20.26 10.20 -10.64
CA VAL A 80 21.65 10.38 -10.21
C VAL A 80 22.44 9.09 -10.35
N LEU A 81 21.86 7.95 -9.96
CA LEU A 81 22.48 6.63 -10.12
C LEU A 81 22.76 6.32 -11.59
N ILE A 82 21.81 6.59 -12.49
CA ILE A 82 21.99 6.42 -13.94
C ILE A 82 23.12 7.33 -14.44
N GLY A 83 23.14 8.60 -14.05
CA GLY A 83 24.19 9.54 -14.45
C GLY A 83 25.58 9.14 -13.93
N LEU A 84 25.67 8.68 -12.69
CA LEU A 84 26.91 8.16 -12.10
C LEU A 84 27.38 6.90 -12.82
N PHE A 85 26.45 6.00 -13.18
CA PHE A 85 26.77 4.81 -13.95
C PHE A 85 27.33 5.18 -15.32
N MET A 86 26.66 6.08 -16.05
CA MET A 86 27.14 6.60 -17.34
C MET A 86 28.52 7.27 -17.21
N TRP A 87 28.75 8.04 -16.15
CA TRP A 87 30.04 8.68 -15.89
C TRP A 87 31.15 7.65 -15.64
N VAL A 88 30.89 6.67 -14.79
CA VAL A 88 31.84 5.59 -14.47
C VAL A 88 32.14 4.72 -15.68
N SER A 89 31.13 4.44 -16.52
CA SER A 89 31.26 3.63 -17.74
C SER A 89 31.70 4.43 -18.97
N SER A 90 31.94 5.73 -18.85
CA SER A 90 32.23 6.62 -20.00
C SER A 90 33.54 6.30 -20.73
N THR A 91 34.50 5.71 -20.03
CA THR A 91 35.84 5.41 -20.55
C THR A 91 36.32 4.07 -20.02
N GLU A 92 37.07 3.32 -20.83
CA GLU A 92 37.61 2.01 -20.44
C GLU A 92 38.51 2.12 -19.19
N THR A 93 39.31 3.19 -19.11
CA THR A 93 40.15 3.46 -17.93
C THR A 93 39.31 3.65 -16.66
N SER A 94 38.24 4.44 -16.72
CA SER A 94 37.34 4.64 -15.57
C SER A 94 36.61 3.37 -15.17
N TRP A 95 36.21 2.55 -16.16
CA TRP A 95 35.53 1.28 -15.92
C TRP A 95 36.46 0.23 -15.30
N GLN A 96 37.72 0.15 -15.76
CA GLN A 96 38.74 -0.70 -15.16
C GLN A 96 39.06 -0.27 -13.73
N ASP A 97 39.27 1.02 -13.51
CA ASP A 97 39.46 1.58 -12.16
C ASP A 97 38.25 1.34 -11.25
N PHE A 98 37.05 1.25 -11.83
CA PHE A 98 35.84 0.96 -11.08
C PHE A 98 35.73 -0.50 -10.62
N ARG A 99 36.00 -1.44 -11.53
CA ARG A 99 35.90 -2.88 -11.26
C ARG A 99 37.06 -3.44 -10.45
N LYS A 100 38.26 -2.86 -10.60
CA LYS A 100 39.49 -3.38 -10.00
C LYS A 100 39.35 -3.66 -8.49
N PRO A 101 38.81 -2.76 -7.64
CA PRO A 101 38.66 -3.03 -6.21
C PRO A 101 37.67 -4.17 -5.91
N LEU A 102 36.64 -4.34 -6.73
CA LEU A 102 35.65 -5.42 -6.56
C LEU A 102 36.27 -6.77 -6.88
N ILE A 103 37.03 -6.85 -7.98
CA ILE A 103 37.76 -8.07 -8.38
C ILE A 103 38.85 -8.39 -7.35
N GLU A 104 39.58 -7.40 -6.85
CA GLU A 104 40.63 -7.60 -5.83
C GLU A 104 40.06 -8.14 -4.51
N VAL A 105 38.87 -7.66 -4.10
CA VAL A 105 38.13 -8.21 -2.95
C VAL A 105 37.70 -9.64 -3.21
N ALA A 106 37.14 -9.94 -4.39
CA ALA A 106 36.73 -11.30 -4.74
C ALA A 106 37.92 -12.29 -4.79
N ASP A 107 39.03 -11.88 -5.40
CA ASP A 107 40.27 -12.64 -5.51
C ASP A 107 40.88 -12.91 -4.12
N GLY A 108 40.84 -11.92 -3.21
CA GLY A 108 41.30 -12.10 -1.82
C GLY A 108 42.79 -12.37 -1.69
N LYS A 109 43.61 -11.86 -2.64
CA LYS A 109 45.07 -12.10 -2.70
C LYS A 109 45.85 -11.40 -1.58
N THR A 110 45.36 -10.27 -1.07
CA THR A 110 46.01 -9.54 0.04
C THR A 110 45.30 -9.84 1.36
N PRO A 111 45.98 -9.73 2.51
CA PRO A 111 45.35 -9.98 3.81
C PRO A 111 44.14 -9.07 4.06
N THR A 112 44.19 -7.82 3.58
CA THR A 112 43.08 -6.86 3.67
C THR A 112 41.90 -7.28 2.81
N THR A 113 42.10 -7.66 1.54
CA THR A 113 41.00 -8.08 0.67
C THR A 113 40.39 -9.40 1.12
N ARG A 114 41.18 -10.29 1.71
CA ARG A 114 40.69 -11.54 2.33
C ARG A 114 39.73 -11.27 3.49
N ILE A 115 40.06 -10.31 4.36
CA ILE A 115 39.18 -9.89 5.46
C ILE A 115 37.90 -9.27 4.91
N ILE A 116 38.02 -8.32 3.97
CA ILE A 116 36.86 -7.64 3.37
C ILE A 116 35.95 -8.68 2.69
N ARG A 117 36.51 -9.66 1.98
CA ARG A 117 35.74 -10.74 1.36
C ARG A 117 35.01 -11.58 2.40
N ALA A 118 35.71 -12.02 3.44
CA ALA A 118 35.11 -12.83 4.50
C ALA A 118 33.94 -12.08 5.18
N VAL A 119 34.16 -10.79 5.50
CA VAL A 119 33.11 -9.91 6.04
C VAL A 119 31.94 -9.81 5.07
N SER A 120 32.17 -9.49 3.80
CA SER A 120 31.09 -9.35 2.81
C SER A 120 30.30 -10.64 2.60
N VAL A 121 30.97 -11.79 2.52
CA VAL A 121 30.32 -13.10 2.31
C VAL A 121 29.44 -13.51 3.50
N VAL A 122 29.80 -13.12 4.72
CA VAL A 122 29.00 -13.41 5.93
C VAL A 122 27.93 -12.34 6.16
N LEU A 123 28.30 -11.06 6.01
CA LEU A 123 27.43 -9.92 6.31
C LEU A 123 26.29 -9.79 5.29
N LEU A 124 26.54 -10.02 3.99
CA LEU A 124 25.51 -9.85 2.96
C LEU A 124 24.31 -10.80 3.18
N PRO A 125 24.48 -12.12 3.33
CA PRO A 125 23.35 -13.01 3.62
C PRO A 125 22.65 -12.67 4.92
N PHE A 126 23.41 -12.31 5.96
CA PHE A 126 22.84 -11.92 7.25
C PHE A 126 21.98 -10.65 7.13
N LEU A 127 22.48 -9.64 6.42
CA LEU A 127 21.79 -8.37 6.24
C LEU A 127 20.54 -8.54 5.36
N VAL A 128 20.63 -9.30 4.27
CA VAL A 128 19.47 -9.66 3.44
C VAL A 128 18.44 -10.44 4.24
N GLY A 129 18.87 -11.43 5.02
CA GLY A 129 18.00 -12.21 5.90
C GLY A 129 17.32 -11.37 6.97
N PHE A 130 18.06 -10.46 7.63
CA PHE A 130 17.54 -9.57 8.65
C PHE A 130 16.56 -8.53 8.09
N LEU A 131 16.87 -7.93 6.93
CA LEU A 131 15.93 -7.05 6.24
C LEU A 131 14.69 -7.80 5.80
N GLY A 132 14.83 -9.02 5.27
CA GLY A 132 13.71 -9.90 4.92
C GLY A 132 12.83 -10.20 6.13
N TRP A 133 13.42 -10.59 7.25
CA TRP A 133 12.71 -10.83 8.51
C TRP A 133 11.97 -9.58 8.99
N ASN A 134 12.61 -8.41 9.01
CA ASN A 134 11.97 -7.18 9.47
C ASN A 134 10.82 -6.71 8.58
N ASN A 135 10.84 -7.02 7.29
CA ASN A 135 9.74 -6.71 6.37
C ASN A 135 8.62 -7.75 6.42
N MET A 136 8.93 -9.01 6.77
CA MET A 136 7.96 -10.10 6.80
C MET A 136 7.35 -10.33 8.19
N LYS A 137 7.99 -9.87 9.27
CA LYS A 137 7.48 -10.06 10.64
C LYS A 137 6.08 -9.42 10.74
N PRO A 138 5.06 -10.18 11.18
CA PRO A 138 3.73 -9.64 11.37
C PRO A 138 3.74 -8.51 12.41
N SER A 139 3.09 -7.38 12.09
CA SER A 139 2.72 -6.39 13.11
C SER A 139 1.40 -6.82 13.71
N ILE A 140 1.42 -7.25 14.98
CA ILE A 140 0.18 -7.46 15.75
C ILE A 140 -0.07 -6.17 16.50
N ASP A 141 -0.59 -5.19 15.77
CA ASP A 141 -1.15 -4.01 16.40
C ASP A 141 -2.50 -4.42 16.99
N GLU A 142 -2.65 -4.24 18.30
CA GLU A 142 -3.95 -4.41 18.96
C GLU A 142 -4.97 -3.47 18.29
N PRO A 143 -6.15 -3.94 17.90
CA PRO A 143 -7.16 -3.06 17.32
C PRO A 143 -7.53 -2.00 18.36
N ILE A 144 -7.10 -0.75 18.14
CA ILE A 144 -7.38 0.40 19.05
C ILE A 144 -8.89 0.68 19.13
N GLU A 145 -9.66 0.21 18.16
CA GLU A 145 -11.11 0.22 18.16
C GLU A 145 -11.59 -1.21 18.25
N LEU A 146 -12.49 -1.49 19.20
CA LEU A 146 -13.41 -2.62 19.09
C LEU A 146 -14.13 -2.37 17.76
N ARG A 147 -13.69 -3.03 16.68
CA ARG A 147 -14.28 -2.83 15.36
C ARG A 147 -15.72 -3.31 15.47
N THR A 148 -16.65 -2.39 15.76
CA THR A 148 -18.07 -2.62 15.55
C THR A 148 -18.23 -2.69 14.05
N VAL A 149 -17.98 -3.90 13.50
CA VAL A 149 -18.07 -4.24 12.07
C VAL A 149 -19.46 -3.96 11.49
N HIS A 150 -20.40 -3.61 12.35
CA HIS A 150 -21.73 -3.09 12.05
C HIS A 150 -22.07 -2.05 13.13
N PRO A 151 -22.32 -0.78 12.77
CA PRO A 151 -23.03 0.13 13.66
C PRO A 151 -24.39 -0.49 14.02
N ALA A 152 -24.88 -0.25 15.24
CA ALA A 152 -26.24 -0.66 15.59
C ALA A 152 -27.24 -0.09 14.57
N PRO A 153 -28.25 -0.86 14.13
CA PRO A 153 -29.24 -0.38 13.18
C PRO A 153 -29.88 0.91 13.71
N PRO A 154 -30.10 1.92 12.84
CA PRO A 154 -30.68 3.17 13.28
C PRO A 154 -32.08 2.94 13.85
N ALA A 155 -32.45 3.67 14.90
CA ALA A 155 -33.78 3.52 15.50
C ALA A 155 -34.93 3.89 14.53
N SER A 156 -34.64 4.70 13.51
CA SER A 156 -35.63 5.09 12.51
C SER A 156 -35.01 5.39 11.16
N THR A 157 -35.79 5.26 10.09
CA THR A 157 -35.43 5.69 8.73
C THR A 157 -36.52 6.58 8.13
N LYS A 158 -36.13 7.52 7.25
CA LYS A 158 -37.06 8.42 6.57
C LYS A 158 -37.19 8.00 5.11
N VAL A 159 -38.38 7.52 4.72
CA VAL A 159 -38.69 7.10 3.35
C VAL A 159 -39.80 8.00 2.81
N HIS A 160 -39.54 8.67 1.69
CA HIS A 160 -40.50 9.56 1.02
C HIS A 160 -41.15 10.60 1.96
N GLY A 161 -40.34 11.22 2.82
CA GLY A 161 -40.81 12.26 3.74
C GLY A 161 -41.40 11.73 5.05
N LYS A 162 -41.67 10.43 5.18
CA LYS A 162 -42.24 9.80 6.39
C LYS A 162 -41.18 9.09 7.21
N THR A 163 -41.22 9.25 8.54
CA THR A 163 -40.31 8.60 9.48
C THR A 163 -40.90 7.25 9.94
N PHE A 164 -40.12 6.18 9.82
CA PHE A 164 -40.46 4.83 10.25
C PHE A 164 -39.54 4.39 11.38
N VAL A 165 -40.10 3.99 12.52
CA VAL A 165 -39.35 3.42 13.66
C VAL A 165 -39.06 1.95 13.36
N LEU A 166 -37.78 1.57 13.23
CA LEU A 166 -37.39 0.24 12.74
C LEU A 166 -37.69 -0.88 13.73
N GLN A 167 -37.65 -0.61 15.05
CA GLN A 167 -37.94 -1.61 16.07
C GLN A 167 -39.40 -2.09 16.07
N THR A 168 -40.32 -1.24 15.61
CA THR A 168 -41.76 -1.55 15.55
C THR A 168 -42.24 -1.78 14.12
N ALA A 169 -41.41 -1.52 13.11
CA ALA A 169 -41.77 -1.69 11.72
C ALA A 169 -41.93 -3.18 11.36
N ARG A 170 -42.95 -3.49 10.57
CA ARG A 170 -43.15 -4.84 10.00
C ARG A 170 -43.10 -4.75 8.48
N ASN A 171 -42.59 -5.82 7.84
CA ASN A 171 -42.52 -5.88 6.38
C ASN A 171 -43.94 -6.13 5.82
N PRO A 172 -44.50 -5.20 5.02
CA PRO A 172 -45.89 -5.30 4.54
C PRO A 172 -46.15 -6.49 3.62
N TYR A 173 -45.10 -7.09 3.04
CA TYR A 173 -45.20 -8.27 2.17
C TYR A 173 -45.09 -9.59 2.95
N ARG A 174 -44.82 -9.54 4.27
CA ARG A 174 -44.77 -10.71 5.15
C ARG A 174 -46.08 -10.87 5.94
N VAL A 175 -47.19 -10.84 5.22
CA VAL A 175 -48.54 -11.05 5.76
C VAL A 175 -49.14 -12.33 5.17
N ASP A 176 -50.06 -12.94 5.88
CA ASP A 176 -50.82 -14.08 5.36
C ASP A 176 -51.87 -13.65 4.33
N ASN A 177 -52.59 -14.62 3.76
CA ASN A 177 -53.66 -14.37 2.78
C ASN A 177 -54.84 -13.57 3.35
N GLN A 178 -54.91 -13.37 4.67
CA GLN A 178 -55.94 -12.60 5.37
C GLN A 178 -55.42 -11.21 5.79
N GLY A 179 -54.18 -10.87 5.44
CA GLY A 179 -53.54 -9.59 5.76
C GLY A 179 -53.00 -9.51 7.19
N ASN A 180 -52.99 -10.61 7.94
CA ASN A 180 -52.49 -10.64 9.30
C ASN A 180 -50.98 -10.93 9.31
N TYR A 181 -50.27 -10.25 10.19
CA TYR A 181 -48.90 -10.60 10.51
C TYR A 181 -48.91 -11.82 11.44
N ALA A 182 -48.32 -12.92 11.01
CA ALA A 182 -48.05 -14.02 11.93
C ALA A 182 -47.14 -13.52 13.07
N GLU A 183 -47.42 -13.90 14.32
CA GLU A 183 -46.55 -13.53 15.42
C GLU A 183 -45.17 -14.21 15.26
N GLY A 184 -44.12 -13.39 15.15
CA GLY A 184 -42.75 -13.83 14.89
C GLY A 184 -42.37 -13.81 13.40
N SER A 185 -41.08 -13.67 13.11
CA SER A 185 -40.51 -13.57 11.76
C SER A 185 -40.50 -14.89 10.96
N SER A 186 -41.04 -15.98 11.50
CA SER A 186 -40.79 -17.35 11.06
C SER A 186 -42.01 -18.16 10.56
N PRO A 187 -43.26 -17.97 11.02
CA PRO A 187 -44.35 -18.92 10.69
C PRO A 187 -44.73 -18.94 9.20
N ILE A 188 -44.81 -17.78 8.54
CA ILE A 188 -45.17 -17.70 7.11
C ILE A 188 -44.03 -18.25 6.25
N MET A 189 -42.78 -17.87 6.54
CA MET A 189 -41.62 -18.36 5.79
C MET A 189 -41.47 -19.88 5.92
N LYS A 190 -41.74 -20.44 7.11
CA LYS A 190 -41.69 -21.88 7.37
C LYS A 190 -42.83 -22.63 6.69
N LYS A 191 -44.03 -22.04 6.61
CA LYS A 191 -45.18 -22.63 5.92
C LYS A 191 -44.93 -22.81 4.43
N TYR A 192 -44.24 -21.85 3.82
CA TYR A 192 -44.02 -21.78 2.38
C TYR A 192 -42.58 -22.13 1.97
N LEU A 193 -41.77 -22.69 2.88
CA LEU A 193 -40.33 -22.91 2.69
C LEU A 193 -40.03 -23.83 1.49
N ASP A 194 -40.87 -24.86 1.33
CA ASP A 194 -40.69 -25.90 0.30
C ASP A 194 -41.57 -25.66 -0.94
N GLU A 195 -42.34 -24.58 -0.98
CA GLU A 195 -43.17 -24.25 -2.13
C GLU A 195 -42.34 -23.61 -3.25
N ASN A 196 -42.73 -23.85 -4.51
CA ASN A 196 -42.03 -23.26 -5.65
C ASN A 196 -42.58 -21.86 -5.96
N PRO A 197 -41.75 -20.80 -5.85
CA PRO A 197 -42.19 -19.44 -6.15
C PRO A 197 -42.69 -19.26 -7.57
N TRP A 198 -42.33 -20.11 -8.52
CA TRP A 198 -42.58 -19.97 -9.97
C TRP A 198 -43.84 -20.68 -10.47
N GLU A 199 -44.61 -21.31 -9.59
CA GLU A 199 -45.89 -21.93 -9.98
C GLU A 199 -46.89 -20.89 -10.52
N GLU A 200 -47.73 -21.30 -11.47
CA GLU A 200 -48.76 -20.45 -12.07
C GLU A 200 -49.78 -19.97 -11.03
N LYS A 201 -50.09 -20.81 -10.04
CA LYS A 201 -51.02 -20.53 -8.93
C LYS A 201 -50.31 -20.37 -7.59
N ALA A 202 -49.12 -19.77 -7.60
CA ALA A 202 -48.36 -19.52 -6.38
C ALA A 202 -49.14 -18.59 -5.42
N PRO A 203 -49.13 -18.85 -4.09
CA PRO A 203 -49.73 -17.95 -3.10
C PRO A 203 -49.13 -16.53 -3.16
N PRO A 204 -49.87 -15.48 -2.74
CA PRO A 204 -49.41 -14.10 -2.78
C PRO A 204 -48.01 -13.88 -2.17
N TYR A 205 -47.73 -14.50 -1.02
CA TYR A 205 -46.40 -14.44 -0.40
C TYR A 205 -45.29 -14.96 -1.31
N MET A 206 -45.53 -16.06 -2.02
CA MET A 206 -44.55 -16.67 -2.93
C MET A 206 -44.34 -15.82 -4.20
N GLN A 207 -45.36 -15.07 -4.62
CA GLN A 207 -45.20 -14.06 -5.67
C GLN A 207 -44.27 -12.92 -5.21
N TYR A 208 -44.41 -12.45 -3.96
CA TYR A 208 -43.48 -11.45 -3.40
C TYR A 208 -42.06 -11.99 -3.22
N VAL A 209 -41.91 -13.27 -2.86
CA VAL A 209 -40.59 -13.94 -2.82
C VAL A 209 -39.95 -13.96 -4.21
N ARG A 210 -40.75 -14.28 -5.25
CA ARG A 210 -40.31 -14.28 -6.65
C ARG A 210 -39.83 -12.89 -7.08
N GLU A 211 -40.63 -11.85 -6.83
CA GLU A 211 -40.28 -10.46 -7.14
C GLU A 211 -39.04 -9.98 -6.38
N GLY A 212 -38.96 -10.28 -5.08
CA GLY A 212 -37.79 -9.97 -4.25
C GLY A 212 -36.52 -10.65 -4.76
N GLY A 213 -36.62 -11.90 -5.20
CA GLY A 213 -35.53 -12.63 -5.84
C GLY A 213 -35.05 -11.96 -7.13
N GLN A 214 -35.97 -11.51 -8.00
CA GLN A 214 -35.61 -10.78 -9.22
C GLN A 214 -34.84 -9.48 -8.89
N ILE A 215 -35.31 -8.72 -7.92
CA ILE A 215 -34.63 -7.48 -7.47
C ILE A 215 -33.24 -7.80 -6.91
N PHE A 216 -33.12 -8.87 -6.12
CA PHE A 216 -31.85 -9.31 -5.56
C PHE A 216 -30.83 -9.66 -6.66
N PHE A 217 -31.24 -10.41 -7.69
CA PHE A 217 -30.36 -10.77 -8.79
C PHE A 217 -29.98 -9.57 -9.66
N GLN A 218 -30.86 -8.58 -9.79
CA GLN A 218 -30.56 -7.36 -10.54
C GLN A 218 -29.56 -6.45 -9.83
N ASN A 219 -29.61 -6.35 -8.50
CA ASN A 219 -28.91 -5.28 -7.77
C ASN A 219 -27.91 -5.76 -6.72
N CYS A 220 -28.16 -6.90 -6.08
CA CYS A 220 -27.46 -7.33 -4.86
C CYS A 220 -26.51 -8.50 -5.09
N HIS A 221 -26.86 -9.41 -6.01
CA HIS A 221 -26.14 -10.65 -6.29
C HIS A 221 -24.65 -10.43 -6.61
N PHE A 222 -24.31 -9.35 -7.34
CA PHE A 222 -22.93 -9.06 -7.71
C PHE A 222 -21.99 -8.87 -6.51
N CYS A 223 -22.52 -8.40 -5.37
CA CYS A 223 -21.74 -8.22 -4.14
C CYS A 223 -21.99 -9.35 -3.13
N HIS A 224 -23.23 -9.82 -3.01
CA HIS A 224 -23.61 -10.78 -1.96
C HIS A 224 -23.59 -12.25 -2.38
N GLY A 225 -23.37 -12.56 -3.65
CA GLY A 225 -23.36 -13.93 -4.17
C GLY A 225 -24.76 -14.49 -4.43
N ASP A 226 -24.83 -15.59 -5.17
CA ASP A 226 -26.07 -16.33 -5.45
C ASP A 226 -26.61 -17.02 -4.20
N ASN A 227 -25.70 -17.55 -3.39
CA ASN A 227 -26.00 -18.25 -2.14
C ASN A 227 -26.12 -17.31 -0.94
N LEU A 228 -26.25 -15.99 -1.15
CA LEU A 228 -26.36 -14.99 -0.08
C LEU A 228 -25.18 -15.00 0.92
N ASN A 229 -24.01 -15.47 0.49
CA ASN A 229 -22.87 -15.78 1.35
C ASN A 229 -21.81 -14.66 1.43
N GLY A 230 -22.08 -13.49 0.84
CA GLY A 230 -21.15 -12.37 0.80
C GLY A 230 -19.98 -12.56 -0.19
N ARG A 231 -20.06 -13.55 -1.08
CA ARG A 231 -18.99 -13.89 -2.05
C ARG A 231 -19.39 -13.64 -3.50
N GLY A 232 -20.06 -12.51 -3.75
CA GLY A 232 -20.35 -12.06 -5.11
C GLY A 232 -19.07 -11.73 -5.90
N MET A 233 -19.18 -11.62 -7.22
CA MET A 233 -18.07 -11.28 -8.12
C MET A 233 -17.30 -10.02 -7.70
N PHE A 234 -17.97 -9.04 -7.10
CA PHE A 234 -17.37 -7.79 -6.63
C PHE A 234 -17.10 -7.75 -5.12
N ALA A 235 -17.38 -8.82 -4.38
CA ALA A 235 -17.24 -8.85 -2.91
C ALA A 235 -15.82 -8.48 -2.45
N PHE A 236 -14.81 -9.00 -3.13
CA PHE A 236 -13.40 -8.84 -2.76
C PHE A 236 -12.83 -7.46 -3.07
N ALA A 237 -13.61 -6.57 -3.71
CA ALA A 237 -13.25 -5.16 -3.85
C ALA A 237 -13.52 -4.33 -2.58
N PHE A 238 -14.26 -4.89 -1.61
CA PHE A 238 -14.60 -4.21 -0.35
C PHE A 238 -13.79 -4.78 0.82
N ASN A 239 -13.43 -3.91 1.76
CA ASN A 239 -12.83 -4.30 3.04
C ASN A 239 -13.55 -3.57 4.20
N PRO A 240 -14.38 -4.26 5.01
CA PRO A 240 -14.63 -5.71 5.00
C PRO A 240 -15.49 -6.15 3.80
N ILE A 241 -15.47 -7.44 3.49
CA ILE A 241 -16.35 -8.02 2.46
C ILE A 241 -17.83 -7.89 2.88
N PRO A 242 -18.77 -7.89 1.91
CA PRO A 242 -20.20 -7.85 2.20
C PRO A 242 -20.66 -8.98 3.14
N ALA A 243 -21.70 -8.70 3.95
CA ALA A 243 -22.22 -9.62 4.96
C ALA A 243 -22.72 -10.94 4.37
N ASN A 244 -22.52 -12.03 5.13
CA ASN A 244 -23.06 -13.35 4.85
C ASN A 244 -24.43 -13.51 5.53
N PHE A 245 -25.50 -13.64 4.73
CA PHE A 245 -26.86 -13.80 5.24
C PHE A 245 -27.23 -15.26 5.57
N THR A 246 -26.30 -16.20 5.41
CA THR A 246 -26.49 -17.62 5.77
C THR A 246 -25.79 -18.00 7.06
N ASP A 247 -24.91 -17.13 7.58
CA ASP A 247 -24.22 -17.36 8.85
C ASP A 247 -25.09 -16.94 10.03
N ALA A 248 -25.33 -17.89 10.95
CA ALA A 248 -26.09 -17.66 12.17
C ALA A 248 -25.45 -16.57 13.06
N GLY A 249 -24.13 -16.40 13.00
CA GLY A 249 -23.41 -15.36 13.73
C GLY A 249 -23.68 -13.94 13.21
N THR A 250 -23.97 -13.79 11.91
CA THR A 250 -24.18 -12.48 11.28
C THR A 250 -25.64 -12.02 11.36
N ILE A 251 -26.61 -12.95 11.36
CA ILE A 251 -28.05 -12.64 11.48
C ILE A 251 -28.43 -12.28 12.92
N ALA A 252 -27.80 -12.89 13.94
CA ALA A 252 -28.11 -12.63 15.34
C ALA A 252 -27.76 -11.20 15.82
N GLN A 253 -27.06 -10.42 14.98
CA GLN A 253 -26.66 -9.03 15.25
C GLN A 253 -27.48 -7.99 14.46
N LEU A 254 -28.46 -8.44 13.65
CA LEU A 254 -29.34 -7.59 12.84
C LEU A 254 -30.74 -7.43 13.47
#